data_AF-A0A3C1DUB3-F1
#
_entry.id   AF-A0A3C1DUB3-F1
#
_cell.length_a   1.000
_cell.length_b   1.000
_cell.length_c   1.000
_cell.angle_alpha   90.00
_cell.angle_beta   90.00
_cell.angle_gamma   90.00
#
_symmetry.space_group_name_H-M   'P 1'
#
loop_
_entity.id
_entity.type
_entity.pdbx_description
1 polymer ?
#
loop_
_entity_poly.entity_id
_entity_poly.type
_entity_poly.pdbx_seq_one_letter_code
_entity_poly.pdbx_strand_id
1 'polypeptide(L)'
;MVSTGTTNETTTRAERTLTGKTWVAFGPAGAVGSIHSTEGGFTFKLIADADFRGEYPTIEVAKSALHASLLPGAEWPEFREH
;
A
#
# COMPACT_ATOMS: atom_id res chain seq x y z
N MET A 1 -16.68 22.22 -19.99
CA MET A 1 -15.63 21.25 -20.39
C MET A 1 -15.36 20.35 -19.21
N VAL A 2 -15.34 19.05 -19.47
CA VAL A 2 -15.12 17.89 -18.57
C VAL A 2 -13.81 18.03 -17.77
N SER A 3 -13.71 17.60 -16.50
CA SER A 3 -13.57 16.20 -16.01
C SER A 3 -14.02 16.12 -14.52
N THR A 4 -15.05 15.35 -14.12
CA THR A 4 -15.06 13.93 -13.66
C THR A 4 -14.09 13.58 -12.53
N GLY A 5 -14.63 13.32 -11.33
CA GLY A 5 -13.92 12.68 -10.22
C GLY A 5 -14.57 12.90 -8.85
N THR A 6 -15.74 12.31 -8.62
CA THR A 6 -16.39 12.21 -7.29
C THR A 6 -15.52 11.41 -6.31
N THR A 7 -15.58 11.77 -5.01
CA THR A 7 -15.78 10.83 -3.86
C THR A 7 -14.81 11.02 -2.67
N ASN A 8 -15.34 11.75 -1.68
CA ASN A 8 -15.37 11.44 -0.23
C ASN A 8 -14.18 11.79 0.69
N GLU A 9 -14.44 12.81 1.49
CA GLU A 9 -13.80 13.11 2.78
C GLU A 9 -14.34 12.20 3.91
N THR A 10 -13.48 11.92 4.90
CA THR A 10 -13.73 11.44 6.28
C THR A 10 -13.60 9.94 6.59
N THR A 11 -12.39 9.52 6.98
CA THR A 11 -12.15 8.68 8.18
C THR A 11 -10.70 8.91 8.66
N THR A 12 -10.56 9.52 9.83
CA THR A 12 -9.31 9.80 10.54
C THR A 12 -8.41 8.56 10.68
N ARG A 13 -7.23 8.56 10.03
CA ARG A 13 -5.99 7.89 10.52
C ARG A 13 -4.74 8.41 9.79
N ALA A 14 -4.32 9.63 10.14
CA ALA A 14 -3.19 10.39 9.62
C ALA A 14 -3.29 10.75 8.11
N GLU A 15 -3.42 12.05 7.87
CA GLU A 15 -3.38 12.77 6.59
C GLU A 15 -2.25 12.32 5.65
N ARG A 16 -2.50 11.32 4.80
CA ARG A 16 -1.69 11.04 3.61
C ARG A 16 -2.59 11.12 2.39
N THR A 17 -2.33 12.08 1.52
CA THR A 17 -3.06 12.24 0.25
C THR A 17 -2.74 11.04 -0.64
N LEU A 18 -3.64 10.05 -0.68
CA LEU A 18 -3.48 8.87 -1.53
C LEU A 18 -3.77 9.26 -2.98
N THR A 19 -2.81 9.04 -3.88
CA THR A 19 -2.91 9.44 -5.30
C THR A 19 -3.72 8.47 -6.16
N GLY A 20 -4.35 7.48 -5.51
CA GLY A 20 -5.39 6.62 -6.10
C GLY A 20 -4.91 5.27 -6.61
N LYS A 21 -3.59 5.03 -6.74
CA LYS A 21 -3.07 3.70 -7.11
C LYS A 21 -2.77 2.87 -5.88
N THR A 22 -3.29 1.65 -5.85
CA THR A 22 -3.06 0.69 -4.77
C THR A 22 -2.55 -0.62 -5.36
N TRP A 23 -1.55 -1.24 -4.72
CA TRP A 23 -1.05 -2.56 -5.06
C TRP A 23 -1.30 -3.50 -3.90
N VAL A 24 -2.07 -4.56 -4.13
CA VAL A 24 -2.31 -5.59 -3.13
C VAL A 24 -1.20 -6.63 -3.23
N ALA A 25 -0.56 -6.94 -2.10
CA ALA A 25 0.44 -7.98 -1.98
C ALA A 25 -0.25 -9.31 -1.64
N PHE A 26 -0.14 -10.30 -2.52
CA PHE A 26 -0.67 -11.64 -2.36
C PHE A 26 0.47 -12.60 -2.01
N GLY A 27 0.40 -13.19 -0.82
CA GLY A 27 1.22 -14.32 -0.41
C GLY A 27 0.53 -15.66 -0.68
N PRO A 28 1.16 -16.79 -0.31
CA PRO A 28 0.65 -18.13 -0.59
C PRO A 28 -0.71 -18.42 0.07
N ALA A 29 -1.03 -17.75 1.18
CA ALA A 29 -2.30 -17.87 1.88
C ALA A 29 -3.35 -16.82 1.48
N GLY A 30 -3.02 -15.88 0.57
CA GLY A 30 -3.88 -14.77 0.18
C GLY A 30 -3.25 -13.40 0.41
N ALA A 31 -4.08 -12.35 0.49
CA ALA A 31 -3.58 -10.98 0.65
C ALA A 31 -2.87 -10.78 2.00
N VAL A 32 -1.59 -10.40 1.96
CA VAL A 32 -0.74 -10.15 3.14
C VAL A 32 -0.62 -8.66 3.46
N GLY A 33 -0.84 -7.78 2.48
CA GLY A 33 -0.76 -6.34 2.66
C GLY A 33 -1.17 -5.56 1.43
N SER A 34 -1.11 -4.25 1.50
CA SER A 34 -1.39 -3.34 0.38
C SER A 34 -0.52 -2.09 0.43
N ILE A 35 0.08 -1.75 -0.71
CA ILE A 35 0.86 -0.55 -0.94
C ILE A 35 -0.07 0.51 -1.53
N HIS A 36 -0.06 1.72 -0.98
CA HIS A 36 -0.83 2.84 -1.47
C HIS A 36 0.15 3.91 -1.96
N SER A 37 -0.10 4.42 -3.15
CA SER A 37 0.59 5.61 -3.63
C SER A 37 0.10 6.84 -2.89
N THR A 38 1.03 7.75 -2.61
CA THR A 38 0.80 9.04 -1.94
C THR A 38 1.35 10.16 -2.81
N GLU A 39 1.15 11.41 -2.42
CA GLU A 39 1.73 12.56 -3.12
C GLU A 39 3.27 12.62 -3.03
N GLY A 40 3.85 12.15 -1.92
CA GLY A 40 5.29 12.16 -1.67
C GLY A 40 6.03 10.87 -2.03
N GLY A 41 5.30 9.80 -2.37
CA GLY A 41 5.88 8.48 -2.61
C GLY A 41 4.87 7.34 -2.42
N PHE A 42 5.25 6.33 -1.65
CA PHE A 42 4.50 5.09 -1.47
C PHE A 42 4.52 4.66 -0.01
N THR A 43 3.36 4.41 0.55
CA THR A 43 3.21 3.80 1.88
C THR A 43 2.68 2.38 1.74
N PHE A 44 2.88 1.52 2.73
CA PHE A 44 2.23 0.23 2.75
C PHE A 44 1.62 -0.07 4.11
N LYS A 45 0.59 -0.90 4.11
CA LYS A 45 -0.05 -1.45 5.31
C LYS A 45 -0.10 -2.96 5.19
N LEU A 46 0.04 -3.66 6.30
CA LEU A 46 -0.14 -5.12 6.32
C LEU A 46 -1.59 -5.44 6.66
N ILE A 47 -2.08 -6.61 6.27
CA ILE A 47 -3.40 -7.09 6.74
C ILE A 47 -3.33 -7.48 8.21
N ALA A 48 -2.19 -8.03 8.65
CA ALA A 48 -1.94 -8.36 10.04
C ALA A 48 -1.76 -7.13 10.95
N ASP A 49 -1.45 -5.97 10.38
CA ASP A 49 -1.07 -4.76 11.12
C ASP A 49 -1.73 -3.53 10.46
N ALA A 50 -2.74 -2.98 11.12
CA ALA A 50 -3.61 -1.94 10.55
C ALA A 50 -2.94 -0.55 10.45
N ASP A 51 -1.68 -0.42 10.83
CA ASP A 51 -0.90 0.81 10.73
C ASP A 51 -0.17 0.91 9.38
N PHE A 52 -0.26 2.11 8.80
CA PHE A 52 0.58 2.48 7.66
C PHE A 52 2.04 2.55 8.12
N ARG A 53 2.90 1.85 7.40
CA ARG A 53 4.34 1.89 7.58
C ARG A 53 4.92 3.14 6.93
N GLY A 54 6.24 3.26 7.04
CA GLY A 54 7.00 4.40 6.52
C GLY A 54 6.64 4.74 5.07
N GLU A 55 6.84 6.01 4.72
CA GLU A 55 6.71 6.46 3.34
C GLU A 55 8.03 6.23 2.62
N TYR A 56 7.93 5.64 1.42
CA TYR A 56 9.05 5.25 0.59
C TYR A 56 9.01 6.05 -0.71
N PRO A 57 10.18 6.51 -1.21
CA PRO A 57 10.23 7.32 -2.41
C PRO A 57 9.81 6.55 -3.67
N THR A 58 9.94 5.22 -3.68
CA THR A 58 9.59 4.37 -4.82
C THR A 58 8.83 3.12 -4.41
N ILE A 59 8.01 2.60 -5.34
CA ILE A 59 7.23 1.38 -5.14
C ILE A 59 8.13 0.16 -4.90
N GLU A 60 9.31 0.09 -5.52
CA GLU A 60 10.26 -1.02 -5.37
C GLU A 60 10.78 -1.12 -3.92
N VAL A 61 11.06 0.03 -3.30
CA VAL A 61 11.47 0.09 -1.89
C VAL A 61 10.29 -0.29 -1.00
N ALA A 62 9.08 0.19 -1.29
CA ALA A 62 7.88 -0.19 -0.55
C ALA A 62 7.59 -1.70 -0.62
N LYS A 63 7.75 -2.33 -1.79
CA LYS A 63 7.61 -3.78 -1.98
C LYS A 63 8.63 -4.56 -1.17
N SER A 64 9.91 -4.14 -1.24
CA SER A 64 11.00 -4.77 -0.49
C SER A 64 10.79 -4.63 1.02
N ALA A 65 10.36 -3.45 1.48
CA ALA A 65 10.07 -3.20 2.88
C ALA A 65 8.83 -3.98 3.37
N LEU A 66 7.80 -4.14 2.52
CA LEU A 66 6.66 -5.00 2.80
C LEU A 66 7.11 -6.45 2.97
N HIS A 67 7.91 -6.98 2.04
CA HIS A 67 8.47 -8.33 2.12
C HIS A 67 9.34 -8.53 3.36
N ALA A 68 10.21 -7.57 3.68
CA ALA A 68 11.03 -7.60 4.89
C ALA A 68 10.22 -7.52 6.20
N SER A 69 8.99 -7.01 6.14
CA SER A 69 8.06 -6.97 7.27
C SER A 69 7.21 -8.25 7.40
N LEU A 70 7.29 -9.18 6.43
CA LEU A 70 6.64 -10.48 6.53
C LEU A 70 7.43 -11.42 7.45
N LEU A 71 6.83 -12.58 7.75
CA LEU A 71 7.47 -13.61 8.56
C LEU A 71 8.80 -14.05 7.92
N PRO A 72 9.84 -14.33 8.72
CA PRO A 72 11.09 -14.88 8.20
C PRO A 72 10.81 -16.21 7.48
N GLY A 73 11.17 -16.28 6.20
CA GLY A 73 10.85 -17.41 5.31
C GLY A 73 9.59 -17.22 4.47
N ALA A 74 8.90 -16.08 4.56
CA ALA A 74 7.83 -15.73 3.63
C ALA A 74 8.38 -15.59 2.20
N GLU A 75 7.70 -16.22 1.26
CA GLU A 75 7.98 -16.06 -0.16
C GLU A 75 7.71 -14.62 -0.61
N TRP A 76 8.32 -14.26 -1.75
CA TRP A 76 8.09 -12.96 -2.35
C TRP A 76 6.62 -12.83 -2.79
N PRO A 77 5.86 -11.88 -2.25
CA PRO A 77 4.45 -11.76 -2.59
C PRO A 77 4.27 -11.21 -4.01
N GLU A 78 3.18 -11.62 -4.65
CA GLU A 78 2.75 -11.06 -5.92
C GLU A 78 2.04 -9.73 -5.68
N PHE A 79 2.52 -8.67 -6.32
CA PHE A 79 1.92 -7.34 -6.21
C PHE A 79 1.00 -7.08 -7.41
N ARG A 80 -0.29 -6.89 -7.14
CA ARG A 80 -1.28 -6.61 -8.19
C ARG A 80 -1.92 -5.24 -7.99
N GLU A 81 -1.86 -4.40 -9.03
CA GLU A 81 -2.54 -3.10 -9.05
C GLU A 81 -4.06 -3.31 -9.05
N HIS A 82 -4.76 -2.58 -8.17
CA HIS A 82 -6.22 -2.59 -8.03
C HIS A 82 -6.77 -1.18 -8.17
#